data_AF-A0A183CRW8-F1
#
_entry.id   AF-A0A183CRW8-F1
#
_cell.length_a   1.000
_cell.length_b   1.000
_cell.length_c   1.000
_cell.angle_alpha   90.00
_cell.angle_beta   90.00
_cell.angle_gamma   90.00
#
_symmetry.space_group_name_H-M   'P 1'
#
loop_
_entity.id
_entity.type
_entity.pdbx_description
1 polymer ?
#
loop_
_entity_poly.entity_id
_entity_poly.type
_entity_poly.pdbx_seq_one_letter_code
_entity_poly.pdbx_strand_id
1 'polypeptide(L)'
;QAASGFFDKQSKGYKLLNGISQAFHIAEMARTVVMTVAKIAQGIAAMGAVMAGLGFAMSGGGSGGGKSAEEVQKTQGMLASLKNIEASMSGLTNLVIRGMISGIMGKISSLWGSTKQTIIDSGLQFGGRVSDLQGGSGFNQYASVDTTKKKNFGLSKTTTNSVVTQGLNNEMAAQFGLVFSNLEDTLKLAAGGLGKSADEVGRAIDNMVIQTSTVSLKGLKGEELTDALNAVLSKSMDEIAEKAFPSMDAFRQVGEGYAQTVIRVASAAEQAKLAMEQLGMKAIDYTQVLYKQGDVAVEIAKQTIAMKEGNSGVNDMLKGMDSSLDDLNRKSLL
;
A
#
# COMPACT_ATOMS: atom_id res chain seq x y z
N GLN A 1 -13.28 30.07 26.44
CA GLN A 1 -13.76 29.65 27.77
C GLN A 1 -15.10 30.32 28.01
N ALA A 2 -16.18 29.52 28.14
CA ALA A 2 -17.51 29.86 28.69
C ALA A 2 -18.62 29.08 27.97
N ALA A 3 -18.65 27.75 28.14
CA ALA A 3 -19.84 26.94 27.88
C ALA A 3 -19.82 25.60 28.66
N SER A 4 -18.96 25.45 29.67
CA SER A 4 -18.77 24.19 30.41
C SER A 4 -19.63 24.07 31.67
N GLY A 5 -20.59 24.99 31.87
CA GLY A 5 -21.31 25.12 33.14
C GLY A 5 -22.72 24.52 33.20
N PHE A 6 -23.23 23.85 32.16
CA PHE A 6 -24.67 23.56 32.09
C PHE A 6 -25.11 22.11 31.85
N PHE A 7 -24.20 21.13 31.85
CA PHE A 7 -24.61 19.73 31.69
C PHE A 7 -23.99 18.80 32.74
N ASP A 8 -24.87 18.01 33.36
CA ASP A 8 -24.55 17.01 34.36
C ASP A 8 -23.62 15.93 33.78
N LYS A 9 -22.54 15.61 34.52
CA LYS A 9 -21.42 14.76 34.08
C LYS A 9 -21.80 13.29 33.82
N GLN A 10 -23.05 12.91 34.11
CA GLN A 10 -23.58 11.58 33.80
C GLN A 10 -24.61 11.54 32.65
N SER A 11 -24.93 12.66 32.01
CA SER A 11 -25.88 12.66 30.90
C SER A 11 -25.32 11.91 29.68
N LYS A 12 -26.18 11.18 28.96
CA LYS A 12 -25.82 10.45 27.73
C LYS A 12 -25.24 11.39 26.65
N GLY A 13 -25.55 12.69 26.70
CA GLY A 13 -24.97 13.73 25.83
C GLY A 13 -23.51 14.07 26.14
N TYR A 14 -23.06 14.00 27.40
CA TYR A 14 -21.65 14.18 27.76
C TYR A 14 -20.80 12.97 27.36
N LYS A 15 -21.36 11.76 27.45
CA LYS A 15 -20.72 10.54 26.91
C LYS A 15 -20.72 10.51 25.38
N LEU A 16 -21.70 11.12 24.72
CA LEU A 16 -21.71 11.33 23.27
C LEU A 16 -20.68 12.40 22.84
N LEU A 17 -20.53 13.49 23.59
CA LEU A 17 -19.53 14.53 23.33
C LEU A 17 -18.08 14.09 23.64
N ASN A 18 -17.85 13.24 24.65
CA ASN A 18 -16.57 12.55 24.81
C ASN A 18 -16.39 11.42 23.78
N GLY A 19 -17.47 10.84 23.25
CA GLY A 19 -17.47 9.93 22.10
C GLY A 19 -17.19 10.62 20.75
N ILE A 20 -17.31 11.94 20.70
CA ILE A 20 -16.98 12.78 19.54
C ILE A 20 -15.54 13.35 19.65
N SER A 21 -14.72 12.82 20.55
CA SER A 21 -13.25 12.91 20.43
C SER A 21 -12.71 12.09 19.23
N GLN A 22 -13.55 11.30 18.55
CA GLN A 22 -13.23 10.61 17.29
C GLN A 22 -13.24 11.52 16.04
N ALA A 23 -13.30 12.84 16.20
CA ALA A 23 -13.11 13.81 15.12
C ALA A 23 -11.63 14.18 14.86
N PHE A 24 -10.68 13.56 15.57
CA PHE A 24 -9.24 13.80 15.36
C PHE A 24 -8.53 12.81 14.43
N HIS A 25 -9.19 11.75 13.96
CA HIS A 25 -8.53 10.73 13.12
C HIS A 25 -8.58 10.96 11.60
N ILE A 26 -9.38 11.90 11.11
CA ILE A 26 -9.44 12.16 9.65
C ILE A 26 -8.22 13.00 9.20
N ALA A 27 -7.74 13.92 10.05
CA ALA A 27 -6.49 14.67 9.81
C ALA A 27 -5.20 13.85 10.06
N GLU A 28 -5.29 12.64 10.63
CA GLU A 28 -4.15 11.73 10.83
C GLU A 28 -4.02 10.68 9.71
N MET A 29 -5.11 10.26 9.06
CA MET A 29 -5.06 9.25 8.00
C MET A 29 -4.46 9.79 6.68
N ALA A 30 -4.72 11.05 6.33
CA ALA A 30 -4.03 11.72 5.21
C ALA A 30 -2.54 11.94 5.47
N ARG A 31 -2.13 12.10 6.73
CA ARG A 31 -0.72 12.08 7.13
C ARG A 31 -0.15 10.68 7.14
N THR A 32 -0.92 9.61 7.27
CA THR A 32 -0.35 8.27 7.42
C THR A 32 0.22 7.75 6.10
N VAL A 33 -0.37 8.04 4.94
CA VAL A 33 0.22 7.64 3.64
C VAL A 33 1.49 8.44 3.34
N VAL A 34 1.43 9.77 3.48
CA VAL A 34 2.60 10.68 3.30
C VAL A 34 3.68 10.44 4.36
N MET A 35 3.30 10.18 5.62
CA MET A 35 4.24 9.82 6.69
C MET A 35 4.69 8.38 6.63
N THR A 36 4.02 7.44 5.97
CA THR A 36 4.58 6.08 5.79
C THR A 36 5.72 6.14 4.78
N VAL A 37 5.52 6.88 3.69
CA VAL A 37 6.59 7.17 2.73
C VAL A 37 7.69 8.04 3.36
N ALA A 38 7.32 9.05 4.16
CA ALA A 38 8.29 9.88 4.87
C ALA A 38 8.97 9.14 6.03
N LYS A 39 8.34 8.16 6.68
CA LYS A 39 8.95 7.30 7.72
C LYS A 39 9.90 6.28 7.11
N ILE A 40 9.58 5.74 5.93
CA ILE A 40 10.51 4.92 5.14
C ILE A 40 11.70 5.78 4.69
N ALA A 41 11.45 7.00 4.19
CA ALA A 41 12.51 7.96 3.84
C ALA A 41 13.31 8.47 5.05
N GLN A 42 12.69 8.62 6.22
CA GLN A 42 13.34 8.99 7.48
C GLN A 42 14.14 7.83 8.05
N GLY A 43 13.71 6.57 7.88
CA GLY A 43 14.54 5.39 8.19
C GLY A 43 15.79 5.35 7.31
N ILE A 44 15.63 5.63 6.02
CA ILE A 44 16.75 5.76 5.06
C ILE A 44 17.69 6.92 5.43
N ALA A 45 17.14 8.09 5.79
CA ALA A 45 17.92 9.26 6.18
C ALA A 45 18.61 9.10 7.54
N ALA A 46 17.95 8.46 8.52
CA ALA A 46 18.51 8.17 9.83
C ALA A 46 19.68 7.19 9.74
N MET A 47 19.58 6.17 8.88
CA MET A 47 20.68 5.24 8.64
C MET A 47 21.79 5.87 7.80
N GLY A 48 21.46 6.68 6.78
CA GLY A 48 22.42 7.51 6.06
C GLY A 48 23.19 8.47 6.99
N ALA A 49 22.52 9.02 8.00
CA ALA A 49 23.15 9.85 9.03
C ALA A 49 24.00 9.05 10.03
N VAL A 50 23.59 7.83 10.40
CA VAL A 50 24.43 6.91 11.21
C VAL A 50 25.68 6.48 10.44
N MET A 51 25.56 6.20 9.14
CA MET A 51 26.70 5.87 8.27
C MET A 51 27.62 7.08 8.06
N ALA A 52 27.06 8.27 7.82
CA ALA A 52 27.86 9.51 7.75
C ALA A 52 28.57 9.81 9.10
N GLY A 53 27.92 9.53 10.23
CA GLY A 53 28.44 9.75 11.58
C GLY A 53 29.55 8.78 11.99
N LEU A 54 29.61 7.59 11.40
CA LEU A 54 30.70 6.61 11.59
C LEU A 54 31.91 6.86 10.67
N GLY A 55 31.93 7.98 9.92
CA GLY A 55 33.04 8.34 9.03
C GLY A 55 32.93 7.79 7.61
N PHE A 56 31.80 7.18 7.23
CA PHE A 56 31.54 6.74 5.86
C PHE A 56 30.98 7.92 5.08
N ALA A 57 31.87 8.75 4.54
CA ALA A 57 31.48 9.91 3.75
C ALA A 57 30.65 9.46 2.52
N MET A 58 29.39 9.93 2.44
CA MET A 58 28.71 10.15 1.16
C MET A 58 29.40 11.32 0.44
N SER A 59 30.67 11.18 0.07
CA SER A 59 31.35 12.19 -0.74
C SER A 59 31.38 11.73 -2.18
N GLY A 60 30.71 12.49 -3.05
CA GLY A 60 31.04 12.49 -4.46
C GLY A 60 32.54 12.73 -4.64
N GLY A 61 33.16 11.89 -5.46
CA GLY A 61 34.57 11.98 -5.82
C GLY A 61 35.49 11.14 -4.92
N GLY A 62 35.76 9.90 -5.33
CA GLY A 62 36.77 9.06 -4.69
C GLY A 62 36.64 7.60 -5.07
N SER A 63 37.52 7.15 -5.96
CA SER A 63 37.66 5.77 -6.43
C SER A 63 37.94 4.79 -5.27
N GLY A 64 37.03 3.85 -5.01
CA GLY A 64 37.26 2.74 -4.07
C GLY A 64 36.05 1.83 -3.90
N GLY A 65 36.09 0.62 -4.48
CA GLY A 65 35.27 -0.55 -4.11
C GLY A 65 33.81 -0.52 -4.56
N GLY A 66 33.51 -1.12 -5.71
CA GLY A 66 32.19 -1.10 -6.33
C GLY A 66 31.08 -1.86 -5.59
N LYS A 67 29.90 -1.21 -5.53
CA LYS A 67 28.51 -1.72 -5.66
C LYS A 67 27.51 -0.56 -5.40
N SER A 68 26.32 -0.56 -6.01
CA SER A 68 26.04 -0.36 -7.44
C SER A 68 24.90 0.67 -7.59
N ALA A 69 24.88 1.40 -8.71
CA ALA A 69 23.80 2.36 -9.02
C ALA A 69 22.39 1.72 -9.03
N GLU A 70 22.29 0.40 -9.20
CA GLU A 70 21.02 -0.35 -9.25
C GLU A 70 20.29 -0.41 -7.89
N GLU A 71 21.01 -0.34 -6.78
CA GLU A 71 20.46 -0.53 -5.43
C GLU A 71 19.80 0.75 -4.88
N VAL A 72 20.44 1.89 -5.13
CA VAL A 72 19.84 3.22 -4.89
C VAL A 72 18.66 3.46 -5.84
N GLN A 73 18.74 2.94 -7.08
CA GLN A 73 17.65 3.00 -8.06
C GLN A 73 16.40 2.25 -7.62
N LYS A 74 16.49 1.08 -6.97
CA LYS A 74 15.29 0.32 -6.51
C LYS A 74 14.48 1.07 -5.46
N THR A 75 15.16 1.65 -4.48
CA THR A 75 14.49 2.43 -3.42
C THR A 75 13.89 3.72 -3.98
N GLN A 76 14.59 4.40 -4.88
CA GLN A 76 14.07 5.58 -5.58
C GLN A 76 12.93 5.23 -6.54
N GLY A 77 13.00 4.08 -7.21
CA GLY A 77 11.97 3.56 -8.10
C GLY A 77 10.67 3.29 -7.35
N MET A 78 10.75 2.69 -6.17
CA MET A 78 9.57 2.43 -5.33
C MET A 78 8.94 3.73 -4.82
N LEU A 79 9.76 4.71 -4.43
CA LEU A 79 9.25 6.04 -4.08
C LEU A 79 8.57 6.73 -5.27
N ALA A 80 9.15 6.60 -6.47
CA ALA A 80 8.58 7.17 -7.69
C ALA A 80 7.25 6.50 -8.06
N SER A 81 7.16 5.17 -7.97
CA SER A 81 5.92 4.44 -8.26
C SER A 81 4.82 4.82 -7.27
N LEU A 82 5.13 4.96 -5.98
CA LEU A 82 4.18 5.44 -4.97
C LEU A 82 3.68 6.86 -5.25
N LYS A 83 4.57 7.77 -5.66
CA LYS A 83 4.18 9.13 -6.09
C LYS A 83 3.31 9.12 -7.34
N ASN A 84 3.57 8.20 -8.27
CA ASN A 84 2.74 8.05 -9.46
C ASN A 84 1.34 7.54 -9.11
N ILE A 85 1.21 6.60 -8.16
CA ILE A 85 -0.10 6.18 -7.63
C ILE A 85 -0.85 7.38 -7.03
N GLU A 86 -0.19 8.20 -6.20
CA GLU A 86 -0.78 9.40 -5.61
C GLU A 86 -1.24 10.41 -6.67
N ALA A 87 -0.41 10.66 -7.69
CA ALA A 87 -0.74 11.54 -8.80
C ALA A 87 -1.94 11.02 -9.61
N SER A 88 -1.94 9.73 -9.95
CA SER A 88 -3.06 9.08 -10.65
C SER A 88 -4.35 9.11 -9.83
N MET A 89 -4.26 8.93 -8.51
CA MET A 89 -5.40 9.01 -7.60
C MET A 89 -6.01 10.43 -7.55
N SER A 90 -5.15 11.44 -7.46
CA SER A 90 -5.58 12.84 -7.48
C SER A 90 -6.21 13.23 -8.81
N GLY A 91 -5.59 12.82 -9.93
CA GLY A 91 -6.14 12.98 -11.27
C GLY A 91 -7.51 12.32 -11.41
N LEU A 92 -7.63 11.08 -10.97
CA LEU A 92 -8.86 10.32 -10.98
C LEU A 92 -9.97 11.02 -10.18
N THR A 93 -9.68 11.46 -8.96
CA THR A 93 -10.67 12.11 -8.08
C THR A 93 -11.25 13.37 -8.76
N ASN A 94 -10.38 14.17 -9.39
CA ASN A 94 -10.80 15.34 -10.15
C ASN A 94 -11.71 14.99 -11.34
N LEU A 95 -11.45 13.88 -12.03
CA LEU A 95 -12.29 13.42 -13.15
C LEU A 95 -13.64 12.89 -12.69
N VAL A 96 -13.67 12.15 -11.58
CA VAL A 96 -14.91 11.66 -10.97
C VAL A 96 -15.81 12.83 -10.58
N ILE A 97 -15.26 13.87 -9.96
CA ILE A 97 -15.99 15.10 -9.60
C ILE A 97 -16.59 15.79 -10.83
N ARG A 98 -15.85 15.84 -11.94
CA ARG A 98 -16.26 16.59 -13.14
C ARG A 98 -17.18 15.81 -14.08
N GLY A 99 -16.99 14.50 -14.22
CA GLY A 99 -17.44 13.75 -15.39
C GLY A 99 -18.51 12.67 -15.14
N MET A 100 -18.43 11.94 -14.04
CA MET A 100 -19.22 10.71 -13.86
C MET A 100 -20.74 10.96 -13.84
N ILE A 101 -21.17 11.90 -12.99
CA ILE A 101 -22.61 12.15 -12.75
C ILE A 101 -23.25 12.75 -14.02
N SER A 102 -22.52 13.59 -14.75
CA SER A 102 -23.03 14.26 -15.95
C SER A 102 -23.33 13.27 -17.09
N GLY A 103 -22.38 12.37 -17.40
CA GLY A 103 -22.53 11.42 -18.50
C GLY A 103 -23.69 10.45 -18.29
N ILE A 104 -23.84 9.92 -17.07
CA ILE A 104 -24.91 8.94 -16.78
C ILE A 104 -26.27 9.62 -16.71
N MET A 105 -26.35 10.87 -16.23
CA MET A 105 -27.59 11.63 -16.21
C MET A 105 -28.10 11.91 -17.64
N GLY A 106 -27.21 12.15 -18.59
CA GLY A 106 -27.56 12.28 -20.01
C GLY A 106 -28.16 11.00 -20.62
N LYS A 107 -27.66 9.81 -20.25
CA LYS A 107 -28.28 8.53 -20.65
C LYS A 107 -29.63 8.30 -19.96
N ILE A 108 -29.74 8.68 -18.68
CA ILE A 108 -30.99 8.58 -17.91
C ILE A 108 -32.07 9.55 -18.43
N SER A 109 -31.70 10.73 -18.91
CA SER A 109 -32.70 11.61 -19.55
C SER A 109 -33.15 11.05 -20.90
N SER A 110 -32.24 10.46 -21.66
CA SER A 110 -32.51 9.87 -22.98
C SER A 110 -33.48 8.67 -22.93
N LEU A 111 -33.28 7.68 -22.04
CA LEU A 111 -34.14 6.48 -22.06
C LEU A 111 -35.49 6.66 -21.33
N TRP A 112 -35.65 7.68 -20.47
CA TRP A 112 -36.87 7.86 -19.64
C TRP A 112 -37.62 9.18 -19.88
N GLY A 113 -37.09 10.06 -20.74
CA GLY A 113 -37.75 11.29 -21.18
C GLY A 113 -38.18 12.19 -20.03
N SER A 114 -39.41 12.70 -20.10
CA SER A 114 -40.01 13.61 -19.10
C SER A 114 -40.55 12.93 -17.84
N THR A 115 -40.29 11.63 -17.65
CA THR A 115 -40.73 10.92 -16.44
C THR A 115 -39.95 11.42 -15.23
N LYS A 116 -40.59 11.51 -14.05
CA LYS A 116 -39.90 11.92 -12.83
C LYS A 116 -38.94 10.81 -12.39
N GLN A 117 -37.65 11.07 -12.55
CA GLN A 117 -36.54 10.20 -12.15
C GLN A 117 -35.93 10.66 -10.83
N THR A 118 -35.54 9.73 -9.97
CA THR A 118 -34.75 10.02 -8.76
C THR A 118 -33.58 9.06 -8.69
N ILE A 119 -32.35 9.59 -8.72
CA ILE A 119 -31.13 8.79 -8.54
C ILE A 119 -31.07 8.37 -7.09
N ILE A 120 -31.28 7.08 -6.82
CA ILE A 120 -31.18 6.50 -5.48
C ILE A 120 -29.77 6.04 -5.14
N ASP A 121 -28.98 5.65 -6.15
CA ASP A 121 -27.56 5.38 -6.01
C ASP A 121 -26.82 5.71 -7.30
N SER A 122 -25.55 6.05 -7.22
CA SER A 122 -24.68 6.28 -8.37
C SER A 122 -23.23 6.10 -7.98
N GLY A 123 -22.44 5.50 -8.85
CA GLY A 123 -21.10 5.11 -8.47
C GLY A 123 -20.28 4.46 -9.56
N LEU A 124 -19.18 3.84 -9.14
CA LEU A 124 -18.26 3.11 -9.99
C LEU A 124 -18.45 1.62 -9.84
N GLN A 125 -18.24 0.89 -10.92
CA GLN A 125 -18.12 -0.55 -10.95
C GLN A 125 -16.79 -0.88 -11.61
N PHE A 126 -16.04 -1.81 -11.05
CA PHE A 126 -14.81 -2.28 -11.66
C PHE A 126 -14.57 -3.76 -11.36
N GLY A 127 -13.82 -4.43 -12.24
CA GLY A 127 -13.37 -5.81 -12.08
C GLY A 127 -12.99 -6.44 -13.42
N GLY A 128 -12.51 -7.68 -13.38
CA GLY A 128 -11.93 -8.36 -14.53
C GLY A 128 -10.45 -8.67 -14.33
N ARG A 129 -9.73 -9.01 -15.40
CA ARG A 129 -8.29 -9.27 -15.30
C ARG A 129 -7.54 -7.98 -15.00
N VAL A 130 -6.52 -8.05 -14.15
CA VAL A 130 -5.68 -6.88 -13.86
C VAL A 130 -5.05 -6.32 -15.13
N SER A 131 -4.63 -7.16 -16.07
CA SER A 131 -4.13 -6.72 -17.38
C SER A 131 -5.15 -5.86 -18.16
N ASP A 132 -6.44 -6.21 -18.07
CA ASP A 132 -7.50 -5.45 -18.74
C ASP A 132 -7.75 -4.12 -18.01
N LEU A 133 -7.71 -4.14 -16.67
CA LEU A 133 -7.81 -2.95 -15.82
C LEU A 133 -6.69 -1.95 -16.13
N GLN A 134 -5.44 -2.42 -16.25
CA GLN A 134 -4.29 -1.60 -16.66
C GLN A 134 -4.48 -0.96 -18.04
N GLY A 135 -5.12 -1.70 -18.97
CA GLY A 135 -5.51 -1.20 -20.28
C GLY A 135 -6.69 -0.20 -20.25
N GLY A 136 -7.21 0.16 -19.09
CA GLY A 136 -8.37 1.04 -18.92
C GLY A 136 -9.72 0.36 -19.20
N SER A 137 -9.74 -0.96 -19.32
CA SER A 137 -10.96 -1.75 -19.51
C SER A 137 -11.48 -2.29 -18.17
N GLY A 138 -12.75 -2.71 -18.11
CA GLY A 138 -13.32 -3.27 -16.88
C GLY A 138 -13.84 -2.23 -15.89
N PHE A 139 -13.94 -0.96 -16.29
CA PHE A 139 -14.55 0.11 -15.47
C PHE A 139 -15.85 0.62 -16.08
N ASN A 140 -16.89 0.71 -15.26
CA ASN A 140 -18.18 1.29 -15.60
C ASN A 140 -18.60 2.31 -14.53
N GLN A 141 -19.34 3.33 -14.94
CA GLN A 141 -20.17 4.12 -14.05
C GLN A 141 -21.59 3.53 -14.03
N TYR A 142 -22.25 3.59 -12.88
CA TYR A 142 -23.61 3.11 -12.71
C TYR A 142 -24.49 4.12 -11.97
N ALA A 143 -25.79 4.00 -12.17
CA ALA A 143 -26.80 4.73 -11.43
C ALA A 143 -28.05 3.87 -11.26
N SER A 144 -28.53 3.75 -10.03
CA SER A 144 -29.83 3.18 -9.71
C SER A 144 -30.86 4.29 -9.65
N VAL A 145 -31.96 4.12 -10.40
CA VAL A 145 -32.94 5.19 -10.65
C VAL A 145 -34.34 4.68 -10.36
N ASP A 146 -35.06 5.43 -9.53
CA ASP A 146 -36.49 5.27 -9.36
C ASP A 146 -37.24 6.10 -10.40
N THR A 147 -38.11 5.42 -11.15
CA THR A 147 -38.96 5.99 -12.19
C THR A 147 -40.40 6.03 -11.69
N THR A 148 -40.97 7.23 -11.50
CA THR A 148 -42.37 7.37 -11.08
C THR A 148 -43.28 7.70 -12.27
N LYS A 149 -44.15 6.78 -12.66
CA LYS A 149 -45.19 7.01 -13.67
C LYS A 149 -46.54 7.29 -13.01
N LYS A 150 -47.21 8.36 -13.44
CA LYS A 150 -48.62 8.62 -13.09
C LYS A 150 -49.50 7.82 -14.06
N LYS A 151 -50.41 6.98 -13.57
CA LYS A 151 -51.43 6.33 -14.41
C LYS A 151 -52.59 7.30 -14.68
N ASN A 152 -53.25 7.15 -15.83
CA ASN A 152 -54.42 7.96 -16.21
C ASN A 152 -55.46 7.98 -15.07
N PHE A 153 -56.00 9.17 -14.81
CA PHE A 153 -56.88 9.56 -13.70
C PHE A 153 -56.23 10.00 -12.38
N GLY A 154 -54.90 10.03 -12.23
CA GLY A 154 -54.28 10.67 -11.05
C GLY A 154 -54.48 9.95 -9.71
N LEU A 155 -55.15 8.80 -9.72
CA LEU A 155 -55.51 8.00 -8.54
C LEU A 155 -54.39 7.05 -8.07
N SER A 156 -53.34 6.84 -8.86
CA SER A 156 -52.22 5.98 -8.45
C SER A 156 -50.89 6.37 -9.10
N LYS A 157 -49.80 6.15 -8.36
CA LYS A 157 -48.40 6.29 -8.80
C LYS A 157 -47.74 4.92 -8.71
N THR A 158 -46.97 4.54 -9.71
CA THR A 158 -46.10 3.35 -9.64
C THR A 158 -44.65 3.80 -9.74
N THR A 159 -43.83 3.35 -8.79
CA THR A 159 -42.38 3.55 -8.79
C THR A 159 -41.72 2.23 -9.16
N THR A 160 -40.80 2.26 -10.13
CA THR A 160 -39.98 1.11 -10.52
C THR A 160 -38.52 1.49 -10.44
N ASN A 161 -37.70 0.58 -9.92
CA ASN A 161 -36.26 0.75 -9.87
C ASN A 161 -35.58 0.19 -11.14
N SER A 162 -34.55 0.87 -11.63
CA SER A 162 -33.73 0.41 -12.75
C SER A 162 -32.28 0.83 -12.59
N VAL A 163 -31.35 -0.07 -12.91
CA VAL A 163 -29.91 0.21 -12.91
C VAL A 163 -29.46 0.51 -14.34
N VAL A 164 -28.79 1.65 -14.51
CA VAL A 164 -28.19 2.09 -15.76
C VAL A 164 -26.68 2.00 -15.61
N THR A 165 -26.01 1.46 -16.62
CA THR A 165 -24.55 1.37 -16.66
C THR A 165 -23.99 2.00 -17.93
N GLN A 166 -22.76 2.49 -17.85
CA GLN A 166 -22.03 3.07 -18.96
C GLN A 166 -20.53 2.88 -18.72
N GLY A 167 -19.79 2.48 -19.75
CA GLY A 167 -18.32 2.50 -19.68
C GLY A 167 -17.79 3.91 -19.39
N LEU A 168 -16.68 3.98 -18.67
CA LEU A 168 -16.01 5.26 -18.41
C LEU A 168 -15.57 5.91 -19.73
N ASN A 169 -15.40 7.23 -19.71
CA ASN A 169 -14.77 7.92 -20.84
C ASN A 169 -13.27 7.55 -20.91
N ASN A 170 -12.64 7.80 -22.06
CA ASN A 170 -11.25 7.37 -22.30
C ASN A 170 -10.25 7.95 -21.30
N GLU A 171 -10.42 9.21 -20.90
CA GLU A 171 -9.52 9.86 -19.96
C GLU A 171 -9.59 9.22 -18.57
N MET A 172 -10.80 9.00 -18.05
CA MET A 172 -11.00 8.40 -16.74
C MET A 172 -10.62 6.92 -16.74
N ALA A 173 -10.95 6.19 -17.81
CA ALA A 173 -10.49 4.82 -18.04
C ALA A 173 -8.96 4.72 -18.03
N ALA A 174 -8.27 5.63 -18.71
CA ALA A 174 -6.81 5.68 -18.72
C ALA A 174 -6.23 5.99 -17.33
N GLN A 175 -6.81 6.92 -16.57
CA GLN A 175 -6.36 7.22 -15.21
C GLN A 175 -6.54 6.04 -14.26
N PHE A 176 -7.67 5.33 -14.35
CA PHE A 176 -7.85 4.08 -13.61
C PHE A 176 -6.81 3.04 -14.02
N GLY A 177 -6.54 2.88 -15.31
CA GLY A 177 -5.51 1.97 -15.80
C GLY A 177 -4.13 2.27 -15.23
N LEU A 178 -3.74 3.55 -15.20
CA LEU A 178 -2.48 3.99 -14.61
C LEU A 178 -2.35 3.62 -13.13
N VAL A 179 -3.43 3.67 -12.34
CA VAL A 179 -3.39 3.22 -10.93
C VAL A 179 -2.97 1.75 -10.84
N PHE A 180 -3.56 0.87 -11.65
CA PHE A 180 -3.22 -0.55 -11.65
C PHE A 180 -1.85 -0.84 -12.26
N SER A 181 -1.40 -0.06 -13.26
CA SER A 181 -0.03 -0.18 -13.80
C SER A 181 1.01 0.21 -12.75
N ASN A 182 0.83 1.35 -12.09
CA ASN A 182 1.75 1.82 -11.06
C ASN A 182 1.78 0.88 -9.84
N LEU A 183 0.66 0.24 -9.52
CA LEU A 183 0.59 -0.81 -8.50
C LEU A 183 1.46 -2.02 -8.88
N GLU A 184 1.32 -2.54 -10.10
CA GLU A 184 2.14 -3.67 -10.58
C GLU A 184 3.62 -3.32 -10.52
N ASP A 185 4.02 -2.14 -11.00
CA ASP A 185 5.40 -1.65 -10.94
C ASP A 185 5.92 -1.61 -9.51
N THR A 186 5.12 -1.10 -8.57
CA THR A 186 5.48 -1.05 -7.14
C THR A 186 5.69 -2.45 -6.57
N LEU A 187 4.82 -3.39 -6.91
CA LEU A 187 4.90 -4.78 -6.46
C LEU A 187 6.08 -5.52 -7.10
N LYS A 188 6.42 -5.24 -8.36
CA LYS A 188 7.62 -5.79 -9.02
C LYS A 188 8.91 -5.29 -8.40
N LEU A 189 8.94 -4.02 -7.99
CA LEU A 189 10.06 -3.47 -7.22
C LEU A 189 10.17 -4.13 -5.84
N ALA A 190 9.04 -4.34 -5.16
CA ALA A 190 9.00 -5.07 -3.89
C ALA A 190 9.47 -6.52 -4.03
N ALA A 191 9.22 -7.17 -5.17
CA ALA A 191 9.68 -8.53 -5.45
C ALA A 191 11.19 -8.69 -5.23
N GLY A 192 11.98 -7.72 -5.70
CA GLY A 192 13.44 -7.74 -5.56
C GLY A 192 13.90 -7.76 -4.10
N GLY A 193 13.31 -6.94 -3.24
CA GLY A 193 13.63 -6.89 -1.80
C GLY A 193 13.20 -8.15 -1.05
N LEU A 194 12.21 -8.88 -1.57
CA LEU A 194 11.71 -10.14 -1.02
C LEU A 194 12.34 -11.39 -1.67
N GLY A 195 13.40 -11.21 -2.47
CA GLY A 195 14.10 -12.31 -3.14
C GLY A 195 13.29 -13.03 -4.21
N LYS A 196 12.26 -12.38 -4.77
CA LYS A 196 11.41 -12.90 -5.84
C LYS A 196 11.73 -12.26 -7.19
N SER A 197 11.41 -12.96 -8.27
CA SER A 197 11.53 -12.41 -9.62
C SER A 197 10.43 -11.40 -9.91
N ALA A 198 10.81 -10.22 -10.38
CA ALA A 198 9.87 -9.20 -10.87
C ALA A 198 9.01 -9.73 -12.02
N ASP A 199 9.57 -10.55 -12.91
CA ASP A 199 8.83 -11.11 -14.05
C ASP A 199 7.83 -12.19 -13.64
N GLU A 200 8.14 -12.96 -12.59
CA GLU A 200 7.19 -13.93 -12.03
C GLU A 200 6.04 -13.23 -11.32
N VAL A 201 6.34 -12.19 -10.54
CA VAL A 201 5.33 -11.37 -9.85
C VAL A 201 4.45 -10.63 -10.87
N GLY A 202 5.03 -10.00 -11.88
CA GLY A 202 4.28 -9.32 -12.94
C GLY A 202 3.31 -10.28 -13.64
N ARG A 203 3.79 -11.46 -14.07
CA ARG A 203 2.93 -12.49 -14.67
C ARG A 203 1.82 -12.99 -13.74
N ALA A 204 2.09 -13.11 -12.44
CA ALA A 204 1.08 -13.50 -11.46
C ALA A 204 0.00 -12.42 -11.31
N ILE A 205 0.40 -11.14 -11.34
CA ILE A 205 -0.51 -9.99 -11.26
C ILE A 205 -1.35 -9.87 -12.53
N ASP A 206 -0.75 -9.91 -13.72
CA ASP A 206 -1.43 -9.75 -15.01
C ASP A 206 -2.59 -10.75 -15.19
N ASN A 207 -2.37 -11.99 -14.78
CA ASN A 207 -3.35 -13.07 -14.89
C ASN A 207 -4.41 -13.07 -13.78
N MET A 208 -4.28 -12.18 -12.80
CA MET A 208 -5.20 -12.13 -11.68
C MET A 208 -6.55 -11.54 -12.10
N VAL A 209 -7.62 -12.14 -11.58
CA VAL A 209 -8.99 -11.65 -11.79
C VAL A 209 -9.49 -11.00 -10.51
N ILE A 210 -9.80 -9.72 -10.59
CA ILE A 210 -10.47 -8.96 -9.54
C ILE A 210 -11.97 -9.16 -9.68
N GLN A 211 -12.62 -9.56 -8.58
CA GLN A 211 -14.06 -9.72 -8.58
C GLN A 211 -14.75 -8.38 -8.84
N THR A 212 -15.78 -8.41 -9.68
CA THR A 212 -16.53 -7.19 -9.97
C THR A 212 -17.16 -6.64 -8.70
N SER A 213 -16.81 -5.39 -8.36
CA SER A 213 -17.31 -4.69 -7.19
C SER A 213 -17.83 -3.31 -7.58
N THR A 214 -18.70 -2.77 -6.72
CA THR A 214 -19.33 -1.46 -6.92
C THR A 214 -19.04 -0.55 -5.74
N VAL A 215 -18.82 0.73 -6.03
CA VAL A 215 -18.58 1.79 -5.06
C VAL A 215 -19.66 2.83 -5.25
N SER A 216 -20.53 2.99 -4.25
CA SER A 216 -21.45 4.12 -4.22
C SER A 216 -20.69 5.40 -3.97
N LEU A 217 -20.87 6.39 -4.85
CA LEU A 217 -20.32 7.74 -4.72
C LEU A 217 -21.42 8.78 -4.53
N LYS A 218 -22.66 8.34 -4.36
CA LYS A 218 -23.81 9.24 -4.31
C LYS A 218 -23.71 10.13 -3.08
N GLY A 219 -23.74 11.44 -3.32
CA GLY A 219 -23.76 12.45 -2.25
C GLY A 219 -22.41 12.70 -1.60
N LEU A 220 -21.39 11.88 -1.89
CA LEU A 220 -20.03 12.10 -1.42
C LEU A 220 -19.40 13.28 -2.14
N LYS A 221 -18.69 14.13 -1.40
CA LYS A 221 -18.00 15.31 -1.94
C LYS A 221 -16.67 15.52 -1.23
N GLY A 222 -15.76 16.24 -1.89
CA GLY A 222 -14.48 16.63 -1.30
C GLY A 222 -13.70 15.43 -0.76
N GLU A 223 -13.38 15.47 0.53
CA GLU A 223 -12.62 14.44 1.23
C GLU A 223 -13.35 13.09 1.27
N GLU A 224 -14.67 13.07 1.52
CA GLU A 224 -15.44 11.82 1.61
C GLU A 224 -15.42 11.01 0.30
N LEU A 225 -15.44 11.71 -0.84
CA LEU A 225 -15.32 11.09 -2.15
C LEU A 225 -13.92 10.51 -2.36
N THR A 226 -12.90 11.26 -1.94
CA THR A 226 -11.50 10.87 -2.04
C THR A 226 -11.25 9.62 -1.19
N ASP A 227 -11.74 9.60 0.04
CA ASP A 227 -11.62 8.46 0.96
C ASP A 227 -12.34 7.23 0.45
N ALA A 228 -13.54 7.38 -0.14
CA ALA A 228 -14.26 6.26 -0.73
C ALA A 228 -13.50 5.63 -1.91
N LEU A 229 -12.93 6.45 -2.79
CA LEU A 229 -12.09 5.97 -3.90
C LEU A 229 -10.82 5.29 -3.38
N ASN A 230 -10.13 5.93 -2.42
CA ASN A 230 -8.93 5.40 -1.78
C ASN A 230 -9.18 4.06 -1.09
N ALA A 231 -10.26 3.92 -0.33
CA ALA A 231 -10.55 2.70 0.41
C ALA A 231 -10.76 1.51 -0.53
N VAL A 232 -11.47 1.74 -1.64
CA VAL A 232 -11.75 0.69 -2.63
C VAL A 232 -10.50 0.27 -3.38
N LEU A 233 -9.71 1.25 -3.83
CA LEU A 233 -8.46 0.97 -4.51
C LEU A 233 -7.48 0.32 -3.54
N SER A 234 -7.41 0.75 -2.26
CA SER A 234 -6.59 0.12 -1.23
C SER A 234 -6.96 -1.33 -1.00
N LYS A 235 -8.25 -1.64 -0.89
CA LYS A 235 -8.72 -3.03 -0.80
C LYS A 235 -8.29 -3.85 -2.02
N SER A 236 -8.39 -3.28 -3.22
CA SER A 236 -7.96 -3.96 -4.46
C SER A 236 -6.44 -4.18 -4.48
N MET A 237 -5.66 -3.20 -4.04
CA MET A 237 -4.21 -3.32 -3.89
C MET A 237 -3.84 -4.41 -2.89
N ASP A 238 -4.54 -4.49 -1.76
CA ASP A 238 -4.35 -5.52 -0.75
C ASP A 238 -4.64 -6.92 -1.28
N GLU A 239 -5.75 -7.10 -2.01
CA GLU A 239 -6.09 -8.38 -2.65
C GLU A 239 -5.03 -8.80 -3.67
N ILE A 240 -4.54 -7.87 -4.49
CA ILE A 240 -3.47 -8.13 -5.46
C ILE A 240 -2.17 -8.51 -4.76
N ALA A 241 -1.77 -7.74 -3.76
CA ALA A 241 -0.56 -7.96 -3.01
C ALA A 241 -0.60 -9.30 -2.24
N GLU A 242 -1.74 -9.66 -1.66
CA GLU A 242 -1.94 -10.94 -0.97
C GLU A 242 -1.71 -12.14 -1.88
N LYS A 243 -2.25 -12.07 -3.09
CA LYS A 243 -2.07 -13.14 -4.08
C LYS A 243 -0.66 -13.19 -4.66
N ALA A 244 -0.04 -12.03 -4.91
CA ALA A 244 1.31 -11.96 -5.46
C ALA A 244 2.39 -12.34 -4.43
N PHE A 245 2.17 -12.01 -3.16
CA PHE A 245 3.10 -12.22 -2.06
C PHE A 245 2.41 -12.92 -0.90
N PRO A 246 2.20 -14.24 -0.97
CA PRO A 246 1.56 -14.97 0.12
C PRO A 246 2.42 -14.91 1.40
N SER A 247 1.76 -15.07 2.56
CA SER A 247 2.40 -15.21 3.88
C SER A 247 3.02 -13.94 4.47
N MET A 248 2.59 -12.74 4.05
CA MET A 248 3.04 -11.49 4.67
C MET A 248 2.27 -11.12 5.93
N ASP A 249 1.16 -11.80 6.23
CA ASP A 249 0.37 -11.58 7.45
C ASP A 249 1.19 -11.61 8.74
N ALA A 250 2.19 -12.49 8.81
CA ALA A 250 3.05 -12.60 9.98
C ALA A 250 3.88 -11.33 10.24
N PHE A 251 4.12 -10.53 9.20
CA PHE A 251 4.83 -9.26 9.29
C PHE A 251 3.90 -8.06 9.48
N ARG A 252 2.59 -8.23 9.24
CA ARG A 252 1.61 -7.14 9.24
C ARG A 252 1.48 -6.51 10.62
N GLN A 253 1.58 -5.19 10.68
CA GLN A 253 1.38 -4.41 11.90
C GLN A 253 -0.11 -4.03 12.07
N VAL A 254 -0.50 -3.64 13.29
CA VAL A 254 -1.88 -3.23 13.59
C VAL A 254 -2.24 -1.98 12.79
N GLY A 255 -3.30 -2.06 12.00
CA GLY A 255 -3.77 -0.96 11.14
C GLY A 255 -3.07 -0.86 9.79
N GLU A 256 -2.13 -1.76 9.48
CA GLU A 256 -1.43 -1.82 8.18
C GLU A 256 -2.25 -2.64 7.17
N GLY A 257 -2.37 -2.13 5.93
CA GLY A 257 -2.88 -2.91 4.80
C GLY A 257 -1.91 -4.00 4.34
N TYR A 258 -2.39 -4.98 3.56
CA TYR A 258 -1.52 -6.05 3.08
C TYR A 258 -0.46 -5.54 2.09
N ALA A 259 -0.84 -4.69 1.13
CA ALA A 259 0.08 -4.09 0.18
C ALA A 259 1.14 -3.22 0.89
N GLN A 260 0.73 -2.47 1.91
CA GLN A 260 1.64 -1.69 2.75
C GLN A 260 2.67 -2.59 3.44
N THR A 261 2.22 -3.73 3.97
CA THR A 261 3.08 -4.74 4.60
C THR A 261 4.13 -5.26 3.62
N VAL A 262 3.73 -5.66 2.41
CA VAL A 262 4.64 -6.13 1.35
C VAL A 262 5.72 -5.08 1.07
N ILE A 263 5.31 -3.84 0.83
CA ILE A 263 6.21 -2.73 0.48
C ILE A 263 7.18 -2.43 1.62
N ARG A 264 6.70 -2.37 2.86
CA ARG A 264 7.53 -2.11 4.04
C ARG A 264 8.54 -3.22 4.28
N VAL A 265 8.11 -4.49 4.24
CA VAL A 265 9.00 -5.64 4.47
C VAL A 265 10.04 -5.74 3.36
N ALA A 266 9.64 -5.55 2.10
CA ALA A 266 10.56 -5.52 0.97
C ALA A 266 11.62 -4.42 1.12
N SER A 267 11.18 -3.21 1.50
CA SER A 267 12.09 -2.09 1.74
C SER A 267 13.05 -2.38 2.88
N ALA A 268 12.55 -2.93 3.99
CA ALA A 268 13.34 -3.25 5.17
C ALA A 268 14.37 -4.36 4.89
N ALA A 269 13.98 -5.39 4.15
CA ALA A 269 14.85 -6.49 3.75
C ALA A 269 16.00 -5.99 2.86
N GLU A 270 15.70 -5.15 1.86
CA GLU A 270 16.72 -4.55 0.99
C GLU A 270 17.67 -3.65 1.80
N GLN A 271 17.14 -2.80 2.68
CA GLN A 271 17.94 -1.92 3.55
C GLN A 271 18.90 -2.71 4.44
N ALA A 272 18.41 -3.76 5.11
CA ALA A 272 19.25 -4.59 5.95
C ALA A 272 20.30 -5.35 5.16
N LYS A 273 19.96 -5.87 3.98
CA LYS A 273 20.90 -6.51 3.08
C LYS A 273 22.05 -5.59 2.72
N LEU A 274 21.75 -4.37 2.27
CA LEU A 274 22.77 -3.37 1.91
C LEU A 274 23.69 -3.04 3.10
N ALA A 275 23.11 -2.81 4.27
CA ALA A 275 23.87 -2.52 5.48
C ALA A 275 24.80 -3.68 5.88
N MET A 276 24.32 -4.92 5.82
CA MET A 276 25.14 -6.09 6.18
C MET A 276 26.23 -6.35 5.13
N GLU A 277 25.95 -6.15 3.83
CA GLU A 277 26.97 -6.31 2.78
C GLU A 277 28.13 -5.34 2.97
N GLN A 278 27.86 -4.10 3.40
CA GLN A 278 28.90 -3.12 3.74
C GLN A 278 29.77 -3.56 4.93
N LEU A 279 29.20 -4.32 5.86
CA LEU A 279 29.93 -4.92 6.99
C LEU A 279 30.62 -6.25 6.62
N GLY A 280 30.62 -6.63 5.34
CA GLY A 280 31.17 -7.90 4.87
C GLY A 280 30.39 -9.11 5.40
N MET A 281 29.10 -8.95 5.67
CA MET A 281 28.20 -9.99 6.17
C MET A 281 27.10 -10.27 5.17
N LYS A 282 26.73 -11.55 5.04
CA LYS A 282 25.54 -11.93 4.29
C LYS A 282 24.34 -11.80 5.22
N ALA A 283 23.44 -10.86 4.93
CA ALA A 283 22.18 -10.73 5.66
C ALA A 283 21.36 -12.02 5.60
N ILE A 284 20.65 -12.30 6.69
CA ILE A 284 19.65 -13.36 6.71
C ILE A 284 18.44 -12.98 5.89
N ASP A 285 17.70 -13.99 5.44
CA ASP A 285 16.46 -13.77 4.70
C ASP A 285 15.37 -13.22 5.63
N TYR A 286 14.52 -12.33 5.13
CA TYR A 286 13.42 -11.75 5.92
C TYR A 286 12.49 -12.83 6.49
N THR A 287 12.31 -13.96 5.80
CA THR A 287 11.50 -15.08 6.27
C THR A 287 12.04 -15.71 7.56
N GLN A 288 13.36 -15.62 7.79
CA GLN A 288 14.06 -16.17 8.95
C GLN A 288 13.94 -15.28 10.19
N VAL A 289 13.46 -14.04 10.03
CA VAL A 289 13.26 -13.10 11.13
C VAL A 289 12.32 -13.70 12.18
N LEU A 290 12.80 -13.81 13.42
CA LEU A 290 11.98 -14.24 14.55
C LEU A 290 10.87 -13.23 14.89
N TYR A 291 11.21 -11.94 15.07
CA TYR A 291 10.25 -10.91 15.50
C TYR A 291 9.66 -10.13 14.31
N LYS A 292 8.79 -10.80 13.54
CA LYS A 292 8.27 -10.32 12.24
C LYS A 292 7.45 -9.03 12.28
N GLN A 293 6.83 -8.71 13.43
CA GLN A 293 6.05 -7.49 13.61
C GLN A 293 6.90 -6.28 14.01
N GLY A 294 8.18 -6.48 14.34
CA GLY A 294 9.11 -5.42 14.72
C GLY A 294 9.64 -4.62 13.52
N ASP A 295 10.69 -3.84 13.76
CA ASP A 295 11.48 -3.25 12.69
C ASP A 295 12.28 -4.37 12.00
N VAL A 296 11.77 -4.83 10.87
CA VAL A 296 12.32 -5.96 10.11
C VAL A 296 13.77 -5.72 9.72
N ALA A 297 14.16 -4.48 9.39
CA ALA A 297 15.53 -4.19 8.97
C ALA A 297 16.50 -4.35 10.15
N VAL A 298 16.12 -3.79 11.31
CA VAL A 298 16.88 -3.91 12.55
C VAL A 298 16.97 -5.38 12.98
N GLU A 299 15.89 -6.14 12.84
CA GLU A 299 15.86 -7.52 13.28
C GLU A 299 16.69 -8.45 12.39
N ILE A 300 16.68 -8.23 11.06
CA ILE A 300 17.62 -8.89 10.13
C ILE A 300 19.06 -8.60 10.54
N ALA A 301 19.40 -7.33 10.80
CA ALA A 301 20.75 -6.94 11.19
C ALA A 301 21.20 -7.58 12.51
N LYS A 302 20.36 -7.49 13.55
CA LYS A 302 20.62 -8.07 14.88
C LYS A 302 20.84 -9.58 14.79
N GLN A 303 19.94 -10.29 14.12
CA GLN A 303 20.01 -11.75 14.02
C GLN A 303 21.17 -12.21 13.14
N THR A 304 21.51 -11.46 12.08
CA THR A 304 22.70 -11.71 11.25
C THR A 304 23.98 -11.63 12.09
N ILE A 305 24.11 -10.59 12.93
CA ILE A 305 25.28 -10.43 13.82
C ILE A 305 25.32 -11.56 14.85
N ALA A 306 24.20 -11.86 15.50
CA ALA A 306 24.12 -12.93 16.50
C ALA A 306 24.50 -14.30 15.93
N MET A 307 24.10 -14.60 14.69
CA MET A 307 24.52 -15.83 13.99
C MET A 307 26.02 -15.86 13.68
N LYS A 308 26.61 -14.72 13.33
CA LYS A 308 28.06 -14.62 13.10
C LYS A 308 28.84 -14.79 14.41
N GLU A 309 28.39 -14.17 15.50
CA GLU A 309 29.02 -14.27 16.82
C GLU A 309 28.89 -15.69 17.42
N GLY A 310 27.74 -16.32 17.25
CA GLY A 310 27.54 -17.73 17.62
C GLY A 310 28.47 -18.66 16.85
N ASN A 311 28.71 -18.39 15.56
CA ASN A 311 29.68 -19.13 14.76
C ASN A 311 31.13 -18.81 15.12
N SER A 312 31.48 -17.55 15.46
CA SER A 312 32.85 -17.21 15.86
C SER A 312 33.22 -17.82 17.21
N GLY A 313 32.30 -17.87 18.18
CA GLY A 313 32.54 -18.56 19.45
C GLY A 313 32.83 -20.05 19.28
N VAL A 314 32.13 -20.73 18.38
CA VAL A 314 32.39 -22.14 18.04
C VAL A 314 33.71 -22.28 17.27
N ASN A 315 34.03 -21.37 16.35
CA ASN A 315 35.27 -21.42 15.57
C ASN A 315 36.51 -21.11 16.43
N ASP A 316 36.38 -20.24 17.44
CA ASP A 316 37.42 -19.95 18.43
C ASP A 316 37.62 -21.12 19.40
N MET A 317 36.54 -21.82 19.80
CA MET A 317 36.64 -23.08 20.54
C MET A 317 37.34 -24.18 19.73
N LEU A 318 37.02 -24.31 18.44
CA LEU A 318 37.66 -25.29 17.55
C LEU A 318 39.14 -24.97 17.33
N LYS A 319 39.50 -23.69 17.15
CA LYS A 319 40.92 -23.28 17.08
C LYS A 319 41.66 -23.53 18.39
N GLY A 320 41.01 -23.29 19.54
CA GLY A 320 41.58 -23.58 20.85
C GLY A 320 41.80 -25.08 21.09
N MET A 321 40.89 -25.93 20.59
CA MET A 321 41.04 -27.38 20.60
C MET A 321 42.16 -27.85 19.68
N ASP A 322 42.27 -27.31 18.46
CA ASP A 322 43.33 -27.63 17.51
C ASP A 322 44.72 -27.24 18.04
N SER A 323 44.84 -26.04 18.64
CA SER A 323 46.08 -25.60 19.30
C SER A 323 46.41 -26.43 20.55
N SER A 324 45.39 -26.87 21.31
CA SER A 324 45.60 -27.75 22.47
C SER A 324 46.02 -29.16 22.05
N LEU A 325 45.59 -29.63 20.87
CA LEU A 325 46.01 -30.92 20.30
C LEU A 325 47.46 -30.85 19.79
N ASP A 326 47.87 -29.75 19.16
CA ASP A 326 49.27 -29.50 18.77
C ASP A 326 50.22 -29.44 19.98
N ASP A 327 49.80 -28.83 21.08
CA ASP A 327 50.58 -28.76 22.32
C ASP A 327 50.68 -30.13 23.02
N LEU A 328 49.63 -30.95 22.97
CA LEU A 328 49.65 -32.33 23.47
C LEU A 328 50.56 -33.23 22.61
N ASN A 329 50.55 -33.04 21.29
CA ASN A 329 51.41 -33.78 20.37
C ASN A 329 52.89 -33.41 20.55
N ARG A 330 53.20 -32.12 20.78
CA ARG A 330 54.56 -31.65 21.12
C ARG A 330 55.08 -32.18 22.45
N LYS A 331 54.24 -32.28 23.49
CA LYS A 331 54.63 -32.81 24.81
C LYS A 331 54.81 -34.32 24.84
N SER A 332 54.29 -35.06 23.85
CA SER A 332 54.48 -36.51 23.74
C SER A 332 55.80 -36.91 23.06
N LEU A 333 56.56 -35.94 22.53
CA LEU A 333 57.81 -36.12 21.79
C LEU A 333 59.06 -35.63 22.55
N LEU A 334 58.93 -35.33 23.85
CA LEU A 334 60.01 -35.06 24.81
C LEU A 334 59.99 -36.13 25.90
#